data_AF-W3XCC1-F1
#
_entry.id   AF-W3XCC1-F1
#
_cell.length_a   1.000
_cell.length_b   1.000
_cell.length_c   1.000
_cell.angle_alpha   90.00
_cell.angle_beta   90.00
_cell.angle_gamma   90.00
#
_symmetry.space_group_name_H-M   'P 1'
#
loop_
_entity.id
_entity.type
_entity.pdbx_description
1 polymer ?
#
loop_
_entity_poly.entity_id
_entity_poly.type
_entity_poly.pdbx_seq_one_letter_code
_entity_poly.pdbx_strand_id
1 'polypeptide(L)'
;MYSPQLLVATLIAASAALTGAISLQPRQSSLACNLARFQIVKAISDTKSAVADIQDPTVQSAAAAGVKTAQGGVAQVASSLFSGAAPSADGRDAVESGLNATSAALAGGDA
;
A
#
# COMPACT_ATOMS: atom_id res chain seq x y z
N MET A 1 40.75 17.97 12.72
CA MET A 1 40.21 16.77 12.06
C MET A 1 39.46 15.99 13.13
N TYR A 2 38.13 16.14 13.19
CA TYR A 2 37.30 15.51 14.22
C TYR A 2 36.77 14.17 13.71
N SER A 3 37.06 13.12 14.46
CA SER A 3 36.82 11.72 14.13
C SER A 3 35.33 11.43 13.87
N PRO A 4 34.95 10.91 12.68
CA PRO A 4 33.55 10.60 12.35
C PRO A 4 33.00 9.36 13.08
N GLN A 5 33.82 8.69 13.89
CA GLN A 5 33.45 7.42 14.54
C GLN A 5 32.56 7.58 15.78
N LEU A 6 32.50 8.77 16.39
CA LEU A 6 31.68 9.00 17.60
C LEU A 6 30.22 9.33 17.29
N LEU A 7 29.90 9.76 16.06
CA LEU A 7 28.55 10.15 15.66
C LEU A 7 27.66 8.93 15.31
N VAL A 8 28.29 7.83 14.89
CA VAL A 8 27.59 6.60 14.50
C VAL A 8 27.05 5.84 15.72
N ALA A 9 27.76 5.88 16.85
CA ALA A 9 27.37 5.14 18.06
C ALA A 9 26.07 5.65 18.70
N THR A 10 25.79 6.96 18.60
CA THR A 10 24.57 7.56 19.17
C THR A 10 23.31 7.31 18.34
N LEU A 11 23.43 7.08 17.04
CA LEU A 11 22.28 6.75 16.19
C LEU A 11 21.78 5.31 16.40
N ILE A 12 22.68 4.37 16.72
CA ILE A 12 22.35 2.95 16.88
C ILE A 12 21.64 2.69 18.23
N ALA A 13 21.90 3.51 19.25
CA ALA A 13 21.25 3.38 20.56
C ALA A 13 19.79 3.91 20.59
N ALA A 14 19.40 4.80 19.66
CA ALA A 14 18.05 5.33 19.59
C ALA A 14 17.03 4.33 18.98
N SER A 15 17.50 3.36 18.19
CA SER A 15 16.64 2.32 17.59
C SER A 15 16.10 1.30 18.60
N ALA A 16 16.71 1.16 19.78
CA ALA A 16 16.30 0.18 20.78
C ALA A 16 15.14 0.65 21.68
N ALA A 17 14.77 1.94 21.65
CA ALA A 17 13.72 2.50 22.49
C ALA A 17 12.32 2.58 21.83
N LEU A 18 12.22 2.22 20.53
CA LEU A 18 10.94 2.21 19.80
C LEU A 18 10.19 0.87 19.91
N THR A 19 10.72 -0.12 20.63
CA THR A 19 10.02 -1.36 20.96
C THR A 19 9.04 -1.18 22.13
N GLY A 20 8.66 0.06 22.43
CA GLY A 20 7.44 0.32 23.17
C GLY A 20 6.28 -0.30 22.39
N ALA A 21 5.60 -1.26 23.00
CA ALA A 21 4.31 -1.74 22.54
C ALA A 21 3.43 -0.49 22.33
N ILE A 22 3.34 -0.02 21.09
CA ILE A 22 2.33 0.95 20.69
C ILE A 22 1.05 0.24 21.01
N SER A 23 0.36 0.69 22.06
CA SER A 23 -1.02 0.29 22.30
C SER A 23 -1.70 0.47 20.96
N LEU A 24 -2.11 -0.64 20.34
CA LEU A 24 -2.93 -0.61 19.13
C LEU A 24 -4.14 0.22 19.55
N GLN A 25 -4.15 1.50 19.21
CA GLN A 25 -5.32 2.34 19.43
C GLN A 25 -6.49 1.52 18.92
N PRO A 26 -7.58 1.37 19.69
CA PRO A 26 -8.72 0.58 19.25
C PRO A 26 -9.02 1.01 17.83
N ARG A 27 -8.88 0.08 16.86
CA ARG A 27 -8.95 0.36 15.42
C ARG A 27 -10.09 1.34 15.26
N GLN A 28 -9.78 2.58 14.85
CA GLN A 28 -10.71 3.70 14.89
C GLN A 28 -12.06 3.23 14.33
N SER A 29 -12.95 2.82 15.23
CA SER A 29 -14.27 2.27 14.91
C SER A 29 -15.21 3.45 14.72
N SER A 30 -14.70 4.45 14.01
CA SER A 30 -15.38 5.67 13.70
C SER A 30 -16.03 5.51 12.34
N LEU A 31 -17.21 6.09 12.19
CA LEU A 31 -17.93 6.18 10.93
C LEU A 31 -17.02 6.71 9.81
N ALA A 32 -16.09 7.62 10.15
CA ALA A 32 -15.07 8.16 9.25
C ALA A 32 -14.11 7.09 8.70
N CYS A 33 -13.65 6.13 9.52
CA CYS A 33 -12.76 5.07 9.05
C CYS A 33 -13.49 4.09 8.11
N ASN A 34 -14.75 3.78 8.40
CA ASN A 34 -15.58 2.96 7.50
C ASN A 34 -15.91 3.70 6.19
N LEU A 35 -16.17 5.01 6.25
CA LEU A 35 -16.34 5.84 5.07
C LEU A 35 -15.07 5.88 4.21
N ALA A 36 -13.89 6.06 4.83
CA ALA A 36 -12.62 6.04 4.12
C ALA A 36 -12.38 4.69 3.44
N ARG A 37 -12.68 3.57 4.12
CA ARG A 37 -12.61 2.22 3.52
C ARG A 37 -13.52 2.10 2.30
N PHE A 38 -14.75 2.59 2.40
CA PHE A 38 -15.68 2.58 1.27
C PHE A 38 -15.18 3.44 0.11
N GLN A 39 -14.63 4.62 0.37
CA GLN A 39 -14.06 5.49 -0.65
C GLN A 39 -12.87 4.82 -1.37
N ILE A 40 -12.00 4.11 -0.64
CA ILE A 40 -10.89 3.35 -1.23
C ILE A 40 -11.42 2.24 -2.15
N VAL A 41 -12.40 1.46 -1.69
CA VAL A 41 -13.00 0.39 -2.51
C VAL A 41 -13.66 0.97 -3.77
N LYS A 42 -14.37 2.10 -3.65
CA LYS A 42 -14.90 2.81 -4.82
C LYS A 42 -13.80 3.27 -5.76
N ALA A 43 -12.76 3.93 -5.26
CA ALA A 43 -11.65 4.40 -6.08
C ALA A 43 -10.96 3.25 -6.83
N ILE A 44 -10.81 2.07 -6.22
CA ILE A 44 -10.28 0.87 -6.90
C ILE A 44 -11.23 0.42 -8.02
N SER A 45 -12.54 0.44 -7.78
CA SER A 45 -13.55 0.12 -8.79
C SER A 45 -13.51 1.12 -9.95
N ASP A 46 -13.49 2.42 -9.65
CA ASP A 46 -13.43 3.50 -10.63
C ASP A 46 -12.13 3.41 -11.46
N THR A 47 -11.00 3.10 -10.81
CA THR A 47 -9.71 2.86 -11.48
C THR A 47 -9.80 1.67 -12.43
N LYS A 48 -10.43 0.55 -12.02
CA LYS A 48 -10.62 -0.61 -12.88
C LYS A 48 -11.44 -0.26 -14.13
N SER A 49 -12.53 0.50 -13.95
CA SER A 49 -13.33 0.97 -15.07
C SER A 49 -12.54 1.91 -15.99
N ALA A 50 -11.83 2.88 -15.44
CA ALA A 50 -10.99 3.80 -16.21
C ALA A 50 -9.88 3.07 -16.99
N VAL A 51 -9.26 2.06 -16.40
CA VAL A 51 -8.28 1.21 -17.09
C VAL A 51 -8.90 0.43 -18.25
N ALA A 52 -10.16 -0.01 -18.12
CA ALA A 52 -10.86 -0.70 -19.20
C ALA A 52 -11.15 0.21 -20.41
N ASP A 53 -11.23 1.52 -20.20
CA ASP A 53 -11.47 2.51 -21.27
C ASP A 53 -10.19 2.95 -22.01
N ILE A 54 -9.01 2.50 -21.58
CA ILE A 54 -7.73 2.77 -22.25
C ILE A 54 -7.72 2.10 -23.63
N GLN A 55 -7.45 2.89 -24.68
CA GLN A 55 -7.46 2.42 -26.07
C GLN A 55 -6.18 1.69 -26.48
N ASP A 56 -5.03 2.08 -25.92
CA ASP A 56 -3.78 1.38 -26.17
C ASP A 56 -3.81 0.01 -25.45
N PRO A 57 -3.80 -1.12 -26.19
CA PRO A 57 -3.94 -2.45 -25.60
C PRO A 57 -2.74 -2.84 -24.73
N THR A 58 -1.57 -2.28 -24.97
CA THR A 58 -0.34 -2.53 -24.19
C THR A 58 -0.44 -1.82 -22.84
N VAL A 59 -0.81 -0.54 -22.86
CA VAL A 59 -1.01 0.28 -21.66
C VAL A 59 -2.17 -0.27 -20.83
N GLN A 60 -3.29 -0.61 -21.47
CA GLN A 60 -4.45 -1.23 -20.83
C GLN A 60 -4.06 -2.52 -20.11
N SER A 61 -3.38 -3.44 -20.80
CA SER A 61 -2.98 -4.74 -20.23
C SER A 61 -2.03 -4.58 -19.04
N ALA A 62 -1.03 -3.70 -19.17
CA ALA A 62 -0.07 -3.41 -18.10
C ALA A 62 -0.74 -2.76 -16.88
N ALA A 63 -1.60 -1.77 -17.09
CA ALA A 63 -2.34 -1.10 -16.02
C ALA A 63 -3.32 -2.07 -15.34
N ALA A 64 -4.02 -2.91 -16.10
CA ALA A 64 -4.94 -3.92 -15.59
C ALA A 64 -4.23 -4.98 -14.75
N ALA A 65 -3.02 -5.39 -15.14
CA ALA A 65 -2.19 -6.30 -14.36
C ALA A 65 -1.80 -5.67 -13.00
N GLY A 66 -1.40 -4.40 -12.98
CA GLY A 66 -1.11 -3.67 -11.73
C GLY A 66 -2.32 -3.57 -10.80
N VAL A 67 -3.49 -3.20 -11.34
CA VAL A 67 -4.75 -3.13 -10.58
C VAL A 67 -5.12 -4.50 -9.99
N LYS A 68 -4.93 -5.59 -10.77
CA LYS A 68 -5.19 -6.96 -10.31
C LYS A 68 -4.27 -7.35 -9.15
N THR A 69 -2.98 -7.02 -9.23
CA THR A 69 -2.02 -7.26 -8.13
C THR A 69 -2.43 -6.51 -6.87
N ALA A 70 -2.82 -5.24 -7.00
CA ALA A 70 -3.29 -4.45 -5.87
C ALA A 70 -4.56 -5.04 -5.24
N GLN A 71 -5.53 -5.49 -6.06
CA GLN A 71 -6.73 -6.17 -5.56
C GLN A 71 -6.41 -7.47 -4.81
N GLY A 72 -5.45 -8.25 -5.30
CA GLY A 72 -4.94 -9.44 -4.61
C GLY A 72 -4.36 -9.10 -3.24
N GLY A 73 -3.55 -8.04 -3.15
CA GLY A 73 -3.00 -7.54 -1.90
C GLY A 73 -4.09 -7.10 -0.91
N VAL A 74 -5.10 -6.34 -1.37
CA VAL A 74 -6.26 -5.95 -0.55
C VAL A 74 -7.01 -7.19 -0.03
N ALA A 75 -7.19 -8.22 -0.85
CA ALA A 75 -7.86 -9.46 -0.43
C ALA A 75 -7.08 -10.18 0.67
N GLN A 76 -5.75 -10.24 0.58
CA GLN A 76 -4.89 -10.81 1.62
C GLN A 76 -4.97 -9.99 2.91
N VAL A 77 -4.88 -8.66 2.82
CA VAL A 77 -5.04 -7.77 3.99
C VAL A 77 -6.40 -7.97 4.64
N ALA A 78 -7.48 -8.02 3.85
CA ALA A 78 -8.82 -8.28 4.34
C ALA A 78 -8.92 -9.64 5.04
N SER A 79 -8.37 -10.70 4.44
CA SER A 79 -8.35 -12.04 5.04
C SER A 79 -7.66 -12.06 6.41
N SER A 80 -6.49 -11.41 6.54
CA SER A 80 -5.79 -11.30 7.83
C SER A 80 -6.60 -10.49 8.86
N LEU A 81 -7.30 -9.44 8.42
CA LEU A 81 -8.16 -8.66 9.30
C LEU A 81 -9.36 -9.45 9.80
N PHE A 82 -10.00 -10.24 8.92
CA PHE A 82 -11.13 -11.10 9.27
C PHE A 82 -10.75 -12.22 10.23
N SER A 83 -9.53 -12.75 10.13
CA SER A 83 -9.02 -13.75 11.09
C SER A 83 -8.53 -13.15 12.41
N GLY A 84 -8.61 -11.83 12.59
CA GLY A 84 -8.14 -11.13 13.79
C GLY A 84 -6.63 -10.91 13.84
N ALA A 85 -5.90 -11.31 12.80
CA ALA A 85 -4.47 -11.08 12.69
C ALA A 85 -4.13 -9.61 12.36
N ALA A 86 -2.85 -9.27 12.50
CA ALA A 86 -2.32 -8.04 11.92
C ALA A 86 -2.49 -8.09 10.38
N PRO A 87 -2.67 -6.94 9.70
CA PRO A 87 -2.64 -6.88 8.24
C PRO A 87 -1.43 -7.63 7.67
N SER A 88 -1.63 -8.43 6.62
CA SER A 88 -0.53 -9.10 5.91
C SER A 88 0.51 -8.09 5.41
N ALA A 89 1.81 -8.38 5.61
CA ALA A 89 2.89 -7.57 5.04
C ALA A 89 2.94 -7.72 3.52
N ASP A 90 3.01 -8.97 3.04
CA ASP A 90 2.93 -9.31 1.62
C ASP A 90 1.70 -8.69 0.95
N GLY A 91 0.57 -8.64 1.66
CA GLY A 91 -0.65 -8.01 1.16
C GLY A 91 -0.52 -6.50 0.99
N ARG A 92 0.17 -5.80 1.89
CA ARG A 92 0.46 -4.36 1.74
C ARG A 92 1.47 -4.11 0.62
N ASP A 93 2.51 -4.91 0.56
CA ASP A 93 3.57 -4.79 -0.44
C ASP A 93 3.03 -5.05 -1.85
N ALA A 94 2.09 -6.00 -1.99
CA ALA A 94 1.37 -6.24 -3.23
C ALA A 94 0.46 -5.08 -3.64
N VAL A 95 -0.16 -4.37 -2.68
CA VAL A 95 -0.92 -3.14 -2.96
C VAL A 95 0.01 -2.05 -3.48
N GLU A 96 1.10 -1.77 -2.78
CA GLU A 96 2.07 -0.75 -3.20
C GLU A 96 2.67 -1.08 -4.58
N SER A 97 3.15 -2.30 -4.76
CA SER A 97 3.70 -2.78 -6.03
C SER A 97 2.69 -2.68 -7.17
N GLY A 98 1.43 -3.10 -6.94
CA GLY A 98 0.37 -3.02 -7.94
C GLY A 98 0.03 -1.59 -8.34
N LEU A 99 -0.07 -0.68 -7.37
CA LEU A 99 -0.34 0.75 -7.62
C LEU A 99 0.82 1.42 -8.37
N ASN A 100 2.07 1.14 -7.98
CA ASN A 100 3.25 1.65 -8.66
C ASN A 100 3.33 1.13 -10.11
N ALA A 101 3.04 -0.15 -10.34
CA ALA A 101 2.98 -0.74 -11.68
C ALA A 101 1.88 -0.11 -12.54
N THR A 102 0.69 0.11 -11.99
CA THR A 102 -0.39 0.82 -12.70
C THR A 102 0.02 2.25 -13.04
N SER A 103 0.61 3.00 -12.10
CA SER A 103 1.08 4.36 -12.35
C SER A 103 2.16 4.41 -13.44
N ALA A 104 3.11 3.47 -13.42
CA ALA A 104 4.16 3.39 -14.43
C ALA A 104 3.60 3.04 -15.82
N ALA A 105 2.62 2.12 -15.88
CA ALA A 105 1.95 1.77 -17.13
C ALA A 105 1.22 2.98 -17.73
N LEU A 106 0.46 3.72 -16.91
CA LEU A 106 -0.26 4.92 -17.34
C LEU A 106 0.69 6.01 -17.84
N ALA A 107 1.76 6.29 -17.11
CA ALA A 107 2.78 7.26 -17.51
C ALA A 107 3.48 6.89 -18.83
N GLY A 108 3.57 5.59 -19.16
CA GLY A 108 4.10 5.12 -20.44
C GLY A 108 3.14 5.28 -21.62
N GLY A 109 1.85 5.51 -21.37
CA GLY A 109 0.84 5.79 -22.41
C GLY A 109 0.70 7.26 -22.78
N ASP A 110 1.20 8.17 -21.93
CA ASP A 110 1.28 9.62 -22.21
C ASP A 110 2.57 10.01 -22.99
N ALA A 111 3.39 9.04 -23.38
CA ALA A 111 4.72 9.20 -24.00
C ALA A 111 4.72 9.04 -25.53
#